data_AF-A0A9D0ZF80-F1
#
_entry.id   AF-A0A9D0ZF80-F1
#
_cell.length_a   1.000
_cell.length_b   1.000
_cell.length_c   1.000
_cell.angle_alpha   90.00
_cell.angle_beta   90.00
_cell.angle_gamma   90.00
#
_symmetry.space_group_name_H-M   'P 1'
#
loop_
_entity.id
_entity.type
_entity.pdbx_description
1 polymer ?
#
loop_
_entity_poly.entity_id
_entity_poly.type
_entity_poly.pdbx_seq_one_letter_code
_entity_poly.pdbx_strand_id
1 'polypeptide(L)'
;MLSMKQACAATGMSYEALKFYCNEGLVPNVKRAENNYRVFDEHDVNWIRSLACLKRCGMSLQEMKEYLALCLQGQSTIPERMELLQKYKQNIHGRMAELQSSLDFIAWKENFYRDVLDGKCEYHSDLIAEN
;
A
#
# COMPACT_ATOMS: atom_id res chain seq x y z
N MET A 1 -16.40 18.53 12.23
CA MET A 1 -16.14 17.13 12.61
C MET A 1 -16.92 16.21 11.69
N LEU A 2 -16.29 15.17 11.15
CA LEU A 2 -16.89 14.15 10.29
C LEU A 2 -17.24 12.90 11.10
N SER A 3 -18.37 12.27 10.78
CA SER A 3 -18.69 10.92 11.26
C SER A 3 -17.77 9.87 10.61
N MET A 4 -17.74 8.65 11.16
CA MET A 4 -17.03 7.51 10.56
C MET A 4 -17.41 7.29 9.09
N LYS A 5 -18.70 7.37 8.74
CA LYS A 5 -19.17 7.20 7.36
C LYS A 5 -18.62 8.28 6.42
N GLN A 6 -18.62 9.55 6.87
CA GLN A 6 -18.07 10.66 6.11
C GLN A 6 -16.54 10.58 5.98
N ALA A 7 -15.84 10.17 7.05
CA ALA A 7 -14.40 9.95 7.01
C ALA A 7 -14.03 8.83 6.04
N CYS A 8 -14.77 7.72 6.02
CA CYS A 8 -14.60 6.65 5.01
C CYS A 8 -14.75 7.18 3.58
N ALA A 9 -15.80 7.97 3.31
CA ALA A 9 -15.99 8.58 2.00
C ALA A 9 -14.85 9.55 1.62
N ALA A 10 -14.34 10.33 2.58
CA ALA A 10 -13.28 11.30 2.36
C ALA A 10 -11.88 10.67 2.14
N THR A 11 -11.65 9.47 2.68
CA THR A 11 -10.35 8.78 2.64
C THR A 11 -10.33 7.60 1.65
N GLY A 12 -11.50 7.14 1.20
CA GLY A 12 -11.64 5.95 0.36
C GLY A 12 -11.46 4.63 1.13
N MET A 13 -11.38 4.68 2.46
CA MET A 13 -11.28 3.48 3.29
C MET A 13 -12.65 2.85 3.53
N SER A 14 -12.69 1.52 3.65
CA SER A 14 -13.88 0.83 4.16
C SER A 14 -14.10 1.15 5.64
N TYR A 15 -15.34 0.99 6.09
CA TYR A 15 -15.71 1.18 7.49
C TYR A 15 -14.93 0.23 8.40
N GLU A 16 -14.76 -1.02 7.99
CA GLU A 16 -14.04 -2.05 8.73
C GLU A 16 -12.56 -1.70 8.85
N ALA A 17 -11.93 -1.22 7.76
CA ALA A 17 -10.52 -0.83 7.76
C ALA A 17 -10.28 0.39 8.66
N LEU A 18 -11.12 1.42 8.57
CA LEU A 18 -10.97 2.60 9.42
C LEU A 18 -11.27 2.29 10.90
N LYS A 19 -12.29 1.47 11.18
CA LYS A 19 -12.58 0.98 12.53
C LYS A 19 -11.40 0.17 13.09
N PHE A 20 -10.82 -0.69 12.28
CA PHE A 20 -9.63 -1.47 12.64
C PHE A 20 -8.45 -0.55 12.99
N TYR A 21 -8.13 0.44 12.16
CA TYR A 21 -7.05 1.40 12.45
C TYR A 21 -7.29 2.20 13.73
N CYS A 22 -8.54 2.61 13.99
CA CYS A 22 -8.89 3.27 15.24
C CYS A 22 -8.70 2.36 16.46
N ASN A 23 -9.07 1.09 16.35
CA ASN A 23 -8.93 0.11 17.44
C ASN A 23 -7.47 -0.26 17.69
N GLU A 24 -6.66 -0.32 16.64
CA GLU A 24 -5.22 -0.58 16.71
C GLU A 24 -4.39 0.63 17.19
N GLY A 25 -5.03 1.77 17.44
CA GLY A 25 -4.36 2.99 17.90
C GLY A 25 -3.59 3.73 16.83
N LEU A 26 -3.81 3.43 15.54
CA LEU A 26 -3.14 4.11 14.43
C LEU A 26 -3.66 5.51 14.16
N VAL A 27 -4.90 5.80 14.55
CA VAL A 27 -5.46 7.16 14.52
C VAL A 27 -5.38 7.68 15.95
N PRO A 28 -4.34 8.46 16.31
CA PRO A 28 -4.21 8.98 17.66
C PRO A 28 -5.32 9.99 17.94
N ASN A 29 -5.77 10.10 19.19
CA ASN A 29 -6.68 11.16 19.65
C ASN A 29 -8.06 11.22 18.98
N VAL A 30 -8.60 10.09 18.51
CA VAL A 30 -9.96 10.06 17.94
C VAL A 30 -10.97 10.63 18.93
N LYS A 31 -11.59 11.74 18.55
CA LYS A 31 -12.61 12.43 19.35
C LYS A 31 -13.93 11.66 19.31
N ARG A 32 -14.78 11.91 20.30
CA ARG A 32 -16.13 11.35 20.38
C ARG A 32 -17.15 12.46 20.53
N ALA A 33 -18.28 12.33 19.82
CA ALA A 33 -19.44 13.19 20.00
C ALA A 33 -20.22 12.81 21.27
N GLU A 34 -21.23 13.61 21.64
CA GLU A 34 -22.07 13.39 22.83
C GLU A 34 -22.78 12.03 22.84
N ASN A 35 -23.14 11.53 21.66
CA ASN A 35 -23.70 10.18 21.47
C ASN A 35 -22.64 9.06 21.43
N ASN A 36 -21.41 9.35 21.87
CA ASN A 36 -20.27 8.45 21.98
C ASN A 36 -19.73 7.90 20.62
N TYR A 37 -20.23 8.38 19.48
CA TYR A 37 -19.68 8.02 18.17
C TYR A 37 -18.34 8.71 17.91
N ARG A 38 -17.42 7.98 17.27
CA ARG A 38 -16.14 8.52 16.79
C ARG A 38 -16.38 9.60 15.75
N VAL A 39 -15.70 10.73 15.92
CA VAL A 39 -15.72 11.85 15.00
C VAL A 39 -14.29 12.32 14.70
N PHE A 40 -14.10 12.76 13.46
CA PHE A 40 -12.78 13.04 12.89
C PHE A 40 -12.71 14.48 12.41
N ASP A 41 -11.67 15.22 12.78
CA ASP A 41 -11.41 16.52 12.17
C ASP A 41 -10.60 16.39 10.87
N GLU A 42 -10.23 17.51 10.29
CA GLU A 42 -9.46 17.53 9.05
C GLU A 42 -8.04 16.97 9.24
N HIS A 43 -7.42 17.17 10.40
CA HIS A 43 -6.10 16.60 10.70
C HIS A 43 -6.17 15.08 10.79
N ASP A 44 -7.20 14.55 11.45
CA ASP A 44 -7.46 13.12 11.51
C ASP A 44 -7.62 12.53 10.10
N VAL A 45 -8.42 13.17 9.25
CA VAL A 45 -8.67 12.71 7.87
C VAL A 45 -7.39 12.71 7.04
N ASN A 46 -6.57 13.75 7.14
CA ASN A 46 -5.29 13.82 6.43
C ASN A 46 -4.29 12.77 6.93
N TRP A 47 -4.28 12.49 8.23
CA TRP A 47 -3.50 11.40 8.80
C TRP A 47 -3.98 10.04 8.30
N ILE A 48 -5.30 9.79 8.27
CA ILE A 48 -5.89 8.54 7.77
C ILE A 48 -5.51 8.31 6.29
N ARG A 49 -5.52 9.36 5.45
CA ARG A 49 -5.04 9.28 4.06
C ARG A 49 -3.56 8.86 3.99
N SER A 50 -2.75 9.38 4.91
CA SER A 50 -1.33 9.02 5.01
C SER A 50 -1.18 7.54 5.39
N LEU A 51 -1.92 7.03 6.38
CA LEU A 51 -1.92 5.61 6.76
C LEU A 51 -2.27 4.69 5.58
N ALA A 52 -3.28 5.06 4.79
CA ALA A 52 -3.65 4.31 3.60
C ALA A 52 -2.49 4.26 2.57
N CYS A 53 -1.73 5.36 2.43
CA CYS A 53 -0.54 5.40 1.58
C CYS A 53 0.58 4.50 2.12
N LEU A 54 0.92 4.64 3.41
CA LEU A 54 1.94 3.82 4.09
C LEU A 54 1.64 2.32 3.94
N LYS A 55 0.38 1.93 4.07
CA LYS A 55 -0.02 0.54 3.86
C LYS A 55 0.21 0.07 2.41
N ARG A 56 -0.11 0.90 1.40
CA ARG A 56 0.15 0.58 -0.02
C ARG A 56 1.65 0.49 -0.35
N CYS A 57 2.48 1.26 0.35
CA CYS A 57 3.94 1.17 0.27
C CYS A 57 4.50 -0.17 0.80
N GLY A 58 3.65 -1.02 1.39
CA GLY A 58 4.03 -2.33 1.91
C GLY A 58 4.42 -2.31 3.39
N MET A 59 4.20 -1.21 4.12
CA MET A 59 4.43 -1.19 5.56
C MET A 59 3.49 -2.19 6.25
N SER A 60 4.03 -2.96 7.18
CA SER A 60 3.27 -3.74 8.14
C SER A 60 2.56 -2.83 9.13
N LEU A 61 1.58 -3.38 9.86
CA LEU A 61 0.88 -2.63 10.89
C LEU A 61 1.84 -2.11 11.97
N GLN A 62 2.83 -2.94 12.33
CA GLN A 62 3.83 -2.61 13.35
C GLN A 62 4.71 -1.44 12.92
N GLU A 63 5.21 -1.46 11.69
CA GLU A 63 6.03 -0.38 11.14
C GLU A 63 5.23 0.94 10.99
N MET A 64 3.92 0.85 10.69
CA MET A 64 3.03 2.02 10.71
C MET A 64 2.88 2.60 12.12
N LYS A 65 2.83 1.76 13.17
CA LYS A 65 2.80 2.21 14.57
C LYS A 65 4.12 2.86 14.98
N GLU A 66 5.25 2.32 14.53
CA GLU A 66 6.58 2.91 14.75
C GLU A 66 6.69 4.29 14.09
N TYR A 67 6.27 4.41 12.83
CA TYR A 67 6.24 5.70 12.15
C TYR A 67 5.31 6.71 12.84
N LEU A 68 4.13 6.26 13.31
CA LEU A 68 3.24 7.09 14.12
C LEU A 68 3.93 7.57 15.40
N ALA A 69 4.60 6.68 16.13
CA ALA A 69 5.30 7.03 17.37
C ALA A 69 6.41 8.07 17.14
N LEU A 70 7.12 7.97 16.01
CA LEU A 70 8.07 9.02 15.59
C LEU A 70 7.31 10.32 15.31
N CYS A 71 6.24 10.29 14.51
CA CYS A 71 5.40 11.45 14.20
C CYS A 71 4.92 12.22 15.43
N LEU A 72 4.50 11.51 16.48
CA LEU A 72 4.03 12.10 17.73
C LEU A 72 5.12 12.82 18.54
N GLN A 73 6.39 12.50 18.33
CA GLN A 73 7.52 13.18 19.00
C GLN A 73 7.87 14.55 18.37
N GLY A 74 7.24 14.91 17.25
CA GLY A 74 7.46 16.23 16.63
C GLY A 74 8.79 16.33 15.88
N GLN A 75 9.30 17.55 15.67
CA GLN A 75 10.34 17.79 14.66
C GLN A 75 11.69 17.09 14.94
N SER A 76 11.96 16.71 16.19
CA SER A 76 13.20 16.05 16.58
C SER A 76 13.45 14.72 15.86
N THR A 77 12.38 14.00 15.47
CA THR A 77 12.49 12.68 14.83
C THR A 77 12.37 12.70 13.30
N ILE A 78 12.52 13.88 12.68
CA ILE A 78 12.51 14.00 11.22
C ILE A 78 13.61 13.13 10.55
N PRO A 79 14.86 13.07 11.06
CA PRO A 79 15.89 12.22 10.47
C PRO A 79 15.48 10.73 10.41
N GLU A 80 14.95 10.18 11.50
CA GLU A 80 14.54 8.77 11.61
C GLU A 80 13.35 8.47 10.70
N ARG A 81 12.40 9.40 10.58
CA ARG A 81 11.29 9.28 9.63
C ARG A 81 11.79 9.27 8.20
N MET A 82 12.78 10.10 7.88
CA MET A 82 13.36 10.18 6.53
C MET A 82 14.05 8.87 6.18
N GLU A 83 14.86 8.32 7.08
CA GLU A 83 15.50 7.01 6.90
C GLU A 83 14.48 5.90 6.67
N LEU A 84 13.42 5.87 7.48
CA LEU A 84 12.34 4.89 7.31
C LEU A 84 11.71 5.02 5.91
N LEU A 85 11.33 6.23 5.50
CA LEU A 85 10.73 6.46 4.18
C LEU A 85 11.68 6.12 3.02
N GLN A 86 12.98 6.37 3.16
CA GLN A 86 13.99 6.00 2.18
C GLN A 86 14.09 4.48 2.01
N LYS A 87 14.06 3.72 3.12
CA LYS A 87 14.02 2.24 3.09
C LYS A 87 12.81 1.75 2.28
N TYR A 88 11.61 2.29 2.53
CA TYR A 88 10.44 1.86 1.75
C TYR A 88 10.47 2.30 0.30
N LYS A 89 11.04 3.48 0.00
CA LYS A 89 11.26 3.90 -1.38
C LYS A 89 12.12 2.90 -2.14
N GLN A 90 13.21 2.42 -1.53
CA GLN A 90 14.07 1.40 -2.12
C GLN A 90 13.32 0.07 -2.31
N ASN A 91 12.54 -0.37 -1.32
CA ASN A 91 11.72 -1.59 -1.44
C ASN A 91 10.70 -1.49 -2.59
N ILE A 92 10.06 -0.33 -2.77
CA ILE A 92 9.12 -0.10 -3.88
C ILE A 92 9.85 -0.18 -5.22
N HIS A 93 11.03 0.44 -5.36
CA HIS A 93 11.83 0.33 -6.58
C HIS A 93 12.21 -1.12 -6.89
N GLY A 94 12.58 -1.91 -5.88
CA GLY A 94 12.86 -3.35 -6.05
C GLY A 94 11.65 -4.10 -6.62
N ARG A 95 10.48 -3.92 -6.01
CA ARG A 95 9.22 -4.53 -6.49
C ARG A 95 8.85 -4.09 -7.90
N MET A 96 9.10 -2.82 -8.25
CA MET A 96 8.86 -2.33 -9.61
C MET A 96 9.77 -3.04 -10.63
N ALA A 97 11.04 -3.27 -10.28
CA ALA A 97 11.97 -4.00 -11.16
C ALA A 97 11.57 -5.48 -11.34
N GLU A 98 11.10 -6.14 -10.28
CA GLU A 98 10.57 -7.51 -10.35
C GLU A 98 9.33 -7.60 -11.24
N LEU A 99 8.39 -6.66 -11.08
CA LEU A 99 7.19 -6.59 -11.92
C LEU A 99 7.54 -6.31 -13.38
N GLN A 100 8.52 -5.43 -13.64
CA GLN A 100 8.98 -5.16 -14.99
C GLN A 100 9.59 -6.41 -15.63
N SER A 101 10.45 -7.13 -14.90
CA SER A 101 11.03 -8.40 -15.37
C SER A 101 9.95 -9.44 -15.70
N SER A 102 8.87 -9.47 -14.91
CA SER A 102 7.73 -10.36 -15.15
C SER A 102 6.95 -9.97 -16.42
N LEU A 103 6.76 -8.68 -16.65
CA LEU A 103 6.14 -8.17 -17.89
C LEU A 103 7.00 -8.48 -19.11
N ASP A 104 8.32 -8.34 -19.00
CA ASP A 104 9.26 -8.63 -20.08
C ASP A 104 9.20 -10.12 -20.47
N PHE A 105 9.10 -11.02 -19.48
CA PHE A 105 8.88 -12.45 -19.73
C PHE A 105 7.56 -12.73 -20.46
N ILE A 106 6.46 -12.10 -20.02
CA ILE A 106 5.15 -12.25 -20.66
C ILE A 106 5.22 -11.75 -22.11
N ALA A 107 5.78 -10.57 -22.34
CA ALA A 107 5.93 -10.00 -23.68
C ALA A 107 6.77 -10.89 -24.60
N TRP A 108 7.86 -11.48 -24.07
CA TRP A 108 8.65 -12.45 -24.80
C TRP A 108 7.82 -13.70 -25.16
N LYS A 109 7.07 -14.27 -24.21
CA LYS A 109 6.20 -15.43 -24.47
C LYS A 109 5.09 -15.12 -25.49
N GLU A 110 4.47 -13.95 -25.42
CA GLU A 110 3.47 -13.51 -26.40
C GLU A 110 4.07 -13.42 -27.81
N ASN A 111 5.28 -12.87 -27.94
CA ASN A 111 5.98 -12.81 -29.23
C ASN A 111 6.34 -14.20 -29.74
N PHE A 112 6.84 -15.08 -28.88
CA PHE A 112 7.11 -16.47 -29.24
C PHE A 112 5.86 -17.16 -29.80
N TYR A 113 4.72 -17.07 -29.10
CA TYR A 113 3.48 -17.67 -29.59
C TYR A 113 2.96 -17.02 -30.87
N ARG A 114 3.16 -15.71 -31.05
CA ARG A 114 2.83 -15.03 -32.31
C ARG A 114 3.64 -15.59 -33.47
N ASP A 115 4.94 -15.79 -33.28
CA ASP A 115 5.81 -16.35 -34.32
C ASP A 115 5.47 -17.81 -34.64
N VAL A 116 5.04 -18.60 -33.64
CA VAL A 116 4.50 -19.95 -33.86
C VAL A 116 3.23 -19.90 -34.71
N LEU A 117 2.28 -19.02 -34.36
CA LEU A 117 1.03 -18.87 -35.10
C LEU A 117 1.24 -18.37 -36.53
N ASP A 118 2.23 -17.50 -36.75
CA ASP A 118 2.63 -17.00 -38.06
C ASP A 118 3.45 -18.05 -38.87
N GLY A 119 3.76 -19.21 -38.28
CA GLY A 119 4.57 -20.26 -38.91
C GLY A 119 6.05 -19.89 -39.07
N LYS A 120 6.55 -18.88 -38.35
CA LYS A 120 7.95 -18.45 -38.40
C LYS A 120 8.87 -19.33 -37.54
N CYS A 121 8.33 -19.98 -36.52
CA CYS A 121 9.05 -20.95 -35.70
C CYS A 121 8.13 -22.12 -35.29
N GLU A 122 8.74 -23.26 -34.99
CA GLU A 122 8.00 -24.43 -34.50
C GLU A 122 7.79 -24.34 -32.98
N TYR A 123 6.62 -24.81 -32.54
CA TYR A 123 6.31 -24.94 -31.13
C TYR A 123 7.14 -26.07 -30.51
N HIS A 124 7.83 -25.74 -29.43
CA HIS A 124 8.56 -26.69 -28.60
C HIS A 124 8.06 -26.58 -27.16
N SER A 125 7.89 -27.73 -26.51
CA SER A 125 7.38 -27.82 -25.14
C SER A 125 8.40 -28.47 -24.23
N ASP A 126 8.75 -27.78 -23.15
CA ASP A 126 9.53 -28.37 -22.06
C ASP A 126 8.69 -29.34 -21.19
N LEU A 127 7.38 -29.45 -21.44
CA LEU A 127 6.43 -30.22 -20.63
C LEU A 127 5.85 -31.43 -21.35
N ILE A 128 5.83 -31.42 -22.68
CA ILE A 128 5.27 -32.48 -23.51
C ILE A 128 6.40 -33.03 -24.36
N ALA A 129 6.71 -34.32 -24.21
CA ALA A 129 7.71 -34.98 -25.04
C ALA A 129 7.25 -34.99 -26.51
N GLU A 130 8.19 -34.70 -27.41
CA GLU A 130 7.98 -34.89 -28.85
C GLU A 130 7.91 -36.39 -29.15
N ASN A 131 6.82 -36.83 -29.79
CA ASN A 131 6.61 -38.22 -30.23
C ASN A 131 7.22 -38.45 -31.61
#